data_AF-A0A6V7VW08-F1
#
_entry.id   AF-A0A6V7VW08-F1
#
_cell.length_a   1.000
_cell.length_b   1.000
_cell.length_c   1.000
_cell.angle_alpha   90.00
_cell.angle_beta   90.00
_cell.angle_gamma   90.00
#
_symmetry.space_group_name_H-M   'P 1'
#
loop_
_entity.id
_entity.type
_entity.pdbx_description
1 polymer ?
#
loop_
_entity_poly.entity_id
_entity_poly.type
_entity_poly.pdbx_seq_one_letter_code
_entity_poly.pdbx_strand_id
1 'polypeptide(L)'
;MLKRSTASNWTWPERLPYLIFAYNSTPSETTGFSPYNLILGKPPNLPFEEMSLAVNPLYTIDDETYIQLFRENLVQLIDKAKENSEKAQGKSKIWYDSQPKVTANKFKIGDRVMVIFPGKNRNAPHKKLLWNHFGPYKIIEMNESSATLTPVDKSNEKIKVPLERLIRVPPGVPDVATLPRGKNPFKNILKSILLAGIEEFRITAKTLRGKIKRKI
;
A
#
# COMPACT_ATOMS: atom_id res chain seq x y z
N MET A 1 1.54 33.18 10.43
CA MET A 1 2.30 31.91 10.41
C MET A 1 2.33 31.35 11.82
N LEU A 2 1.61 30.26 12.09
CA LEU A 2 1.60 29.62 13.42
C LEU A 2 2.91 28.84 13.61
N LYS A 3 3.78 29.35 14.48
CA LYS A 3 5.01 28.69 14.91
C LYS A 3 4.61 27.55 15.86
N ARG A 4 5.02 26.31 15.57
CA ARG A 4 4.86 25.19 16.52
C ARG A 4 5.74 25.48 17.73
N SER A 5 5.15 26.05 18.77
CA SER A 5 5.78 26.18 20.07
C SER A 5 5.52 24.88 20.84
N THR A 6 6.47 23.95 20.78
CA THR A 6 6.49 22.87 21.78
C THR A 6 6.89 23.50 23.10
N ALA A 7 6.08 23.35 24.14
CA ALA A 7 6.26 23.98 25.47
C ALA A 7 7.53 23.54 26.24
N SER A 8 8.38 22.71 25.63
CA SER A 8 9.63 22.22 26.19
C SER A 8 10.77 22.53 25.22
N ASN A 9 11.88 23.03 25.76
CA ASN A 9 13.08 23.47 25.02
C ASN A 9 13.85 22.32 24.35
N TRP A 10 13.33 21.10 24.38
CA TRP A 10 14.05 19.92 23.90
C TRP A 10 13.86 19.75 22.41
N THR A 11 14.96 19.64 21.68
CA THR A 11 14.93 19.41 20.25
C THR A 11 14.70 17.91 19.95
N TRP A 12 14.11 17.59 18.79
CA TRP A 12 13.89 16.19 18.38
C TRP A 12 15.16 15.31 18.43
N PRO A 13 16.34 15.80 17.98
CA PRO A 13 17.58 15.03 18.08
C PRO A 13 17.95 14.62 19.51
N GLU A 14 17.71 15.50 20.50
CA GLU A 14 18.01 15.20 21.91
C GLU A 14 17.10 14.10 22.48
N ARG A 15 15.88 13.96 21.97
CA ARG A 15 14.92 12.94 22.41
C ARG A 15 15.14 11.57 21.77
N LEU A 16 15.84 11.54 20.64
CA LEU A 16 15.98 10.34 19.82
C LEU A 16 16.63 9.16 20.58
N PRO A 17 17.71 9.34 21.37
CA PRO A 17 18.32 8.23 22.10
C PRO A 17 17.36 7.62 23.14
N TYR A 18 16.60 8.46 23.87
CA TYR A 18 15.62 8.00 24.85
C TYR A 18 14.49 7.21 24.21
N LEU A 19 14.01 7.67 23.03
CA LEU A 19 12.97 6.96 22.28
C LEU A 19 13.46 5.61 21.76
N ILE A 20 14.70 5.55 21.25
CA ILE A 20 15.31 4.30 20.78
C ILE A 20 15.44 3.31 21.95
N PHE A 21 15.89 3.77 23.11
CA PHE A 21 15.97 2.94 24.30
C PHE A 21 14.59 2.42 24.72
N ALA A 22 13.59 3.30 24.80
CA ALA A 22 12.22 2.91 25.11
C ALA A 22 11.68 1.86 24.14
N TYR A 23 11.86 2.06 22.83
CA TYR A 23 11.48 1.10 21.80
C TYR A 23 12.18 -0.25 21.96
N ASN A 24 13.50 -0.26 22.19
CA ASN A 24 14.28 -1.48 22.34
C ASN A 24 13.99 -2.23 23.66
N SER A 25 13.53 -1.51 24.69
CA SER A 25 13.14 -2.08 25.98
C SER A 25 11.71 -2.62 26.03
N THR A 26 10.84 -2.15 25.12
CA THR A 26 9.42 -2.52 25.12
C THR A 26 9.22 -3.89 24.43
N PRO A 27 8.46 -4.83 25.03
CA PRO A 27 8.13 -6.08 24.39
C PRO A 27 7.17 -5.85 23.21
N SER A 28 7.46 -6.47 22.06
CA SER A 28 6.57 -6.43 20.90
C SER A 28 5.48 -7.49 21.03
N GLU A 29 4.23 -7.15 20.67
CA GLU A 29 3.08 -8.07 20.75
C GLU A 29 3.28 -9.33 19.89
N THR A 30 3.95 -9.21 18.74
CA THR A 30 4.20 -10.32 17.82
C THR A 30 5.19 -11.34 18.39
N THR A 31 6.28 -10.86 19.02
CA THR A 31 7.35 -11.72 19.53
C THR A 31 7.19 -12.06 21.01
N GLY A 32 6.47 -11.24 21.78
CA GLY A 32 6.34 -11.32 23.23
C GLY A 32 7.56 -10.80 24.01
N PHE A 33 8.68 -10.54 23.32
CA PHE A 33 9.94 -10.10 23.91
C PHE A 33 10.40 -8.77 23.32
N SER A 34 11.24 -8.05 24.07
CA SER A 34 11.85 -6.80 23.61
C SER A 34 13.07 -7.07 22.73
N PRO A 35 13.37 -6.21 21.74
CA PRO A 35 14.56 -6.36 20.90
C PRO A 35 15.86 -6.47 21.70
N TYR A 36 15.98 -5.70 22.79
CA TYR A 36 17.13 -5.75 23.68
C TYR A 36 17.29 -7.15 24.30
N ASN A 37 16.20 -7.75 24.77
CA ASN A 37 16.23 -9.08 25.38
C ASN A 37 16.61 -10.17 24.36
N LEU A 38 16.11 -10.08 23.13
CA LEU A 38 16.43 -11.05 22.08
C LEU A 38 17.91 -11.05 21.67
N ILE A 39 18.57 -9.90 21.75
CA ILE A 39 20.00 -9.76 21.40
C ILE A 39 20.89 -10.12 22.58
N LEU A 40 20.54 -9.64 23.78
CA LEU A 40 21.40 -9.71 24.96
C LEU A 40 20.99 -10.79 25.95
N GLY A 41 19.96 -11.58 25.67
CA GLY A 41 19.47 -12.68 26.52
C GLY A 41 18.94 -12.25 27.89
N LYS A 42 18.85 -10.95 28.15
CA LYS A 42 18.34 -10.37 29.41
C LYS A 42 17.60 -9.05 29.15
N PRO A 43 16.59 -8.70 29.97
CA PRO A 43 15.95 -7.38 29.89
C PRO A 43 16.94 -6.25 30.23
N PRO A 44 16.69 -5.02 29.76
CA PRO A 44 17.50 -3.87 30.14
C PRO A 44 17.26 -3.53 31.61
N ASN A 45 18.31 -3.13 32.32
CA ASN A 45 18.19 -2.68 33.70
C ASN A 45 17.44 -1.33 33.71
N LEU A 46 16.19 -1.36 34.14
CA LEU A 46 15.35 -0.17 34.25
C LEU A 46 15.39 0.32 35.71
N PRO A 47 15.47 1.65 35.96
CA PRO A 47 15.53 2.18 37.33
C PRO A 47 14.35 1.75 38.23
N PHE A 48 13.19 1.42 37.63
CA PHE A 48 12.04 0.93 38.39
C PHE A 48 12.08 -0.59 38.67
N GLU A 49 12.79 -1.38 37.85
CA GLU A 49 12.92 -2.83 38.08
C GLU A 49 13.90 -3.14 39.21
N GLU A 50 14.91 -2.28 39.41
CA GLU A 50 15.91 -2.43 40.47
C GLU A 50 15.29 -2.32 41.88
N MET A 51 14.18 -1.57 42.03
CA MET A 51 13.39 -1.55 43.27
C MET A 51 12.60 -2.84 43.55
N SER A 52 12.32 -3.65 42.51
CA SER A 52 11.58 -4.92 42.64
C SER A 52 12.50 -6.13 42.83
N LEU A 53 13.79 -6.00 42.54
CA LEU A 53 14.80 -7.05 42.70
C LEU A 53 15.31 -7.12 44.14
N ALA A 54 14.40 -7.32 45.09
CA ALA A 54 14.78 -7.87 46.37
C ALA A 54 15.19 -9.33 46.14
N VAL A 55 16.45 -9.65 46.46
CA VAL A 55 17.01 -11.01 46.52
C VAL A 55 17.40 -11.62 45.17
N ASN A 56 18.44 -11.08 44.52
CA ASN A 56 19.38 -11.98 43.86
C ASN A 56 20.23 -12.62 44.96
N PRO A 57 20.08 -13.91 45.28
CA PRO A 57 21.02 -14.56 46.18
C PRO A 57 22.41 -14.44 45.57
N LEU A 58 23.37 -13.96 46.37
CA LEU A 58 24.78 -13.80 46.00
C LEU A 58 25.40 -15.20 45.82
N TYR A 59 25.02 -15.92 44.78
CA TYR A 59 25.70 -17.12 44.35
C TYR A 59 26.83 -16.72 43.43
N THR A 60 28.07 -17.01 43.85
CA THR A 60 29.22 -16.94 42.96
C THR A 60 29.14 -18.12 42.00
N ILE A 61 28.67 -17.86 40.78
CA ILE A 61 28.66 -18.84 39.69
C ILE A 61 30.00 -18.69 38.96
N ASP A 62 30.61 -19.82 38.59
CA ASP A 62 31.81 -19.83 37.77
C ASP A 62 31.52 -19.30 36.36
N ASP A 63 32.48 -18.62 35.74
CA ASP A 63 32.29 -17.91 34.47
C ASP A 63 31.86 -18.87 33.35
N GLU A 64 32.40 -20.08 33.33
CA GLU A 64 32.06 -21.12 32.35
C GLU A 64 30.59 -21.55 32.48
N THR A 65 30.12 -21.70 33.71
CA THR A 65 28.73 -22.08 34.00
C THR A 65 27.77 -20.95 33.62
N TYR A 66 28.15 -19.70 33.86
CA TYR A 66 27.37 -18.53 33.46
C TYR A 66 27.21 -18.45 31.93
N ILE A 67 28.31 -18.62 31.17
CA ILE A 67 28.27 -18.57 29.71
C ILE A 67 27.39 -19.69 29.15
N GLN A 68 27.46 -20.89 29.73
CA GLN A 68 26.63 -22.02 29.33
C GLN A 68 25.14 -21.72 29.56
N LEU A 69 24.76 -21.27 30.76
CA LEU A 69 23.39 -20.90 31.09
C LEU A 69 22.87 -19.76 30.20
N PHE A 70 23.73 -18.78 29.91
CA PHE A 70 23.42 -17.67 29.03
C PHE A 70 23.07 -18.15 27.61
N ARG A 71 23.87 -19.05 27.05
CA ARG A 71 23.62 -19.63 25.73
C ARG A 71 22.33 -20.42 25.69
N GLU A 72 22.09 -21.26 26.70
CA GLU A 72 20.87 -22.05 26.80
C GLU A 72 19.62 -21.16 26.89
N ASN A 73 19.66 -20.11 27.72
CA ASN A 73 18.58 -19.16 27.83
C ASN A 73 18.32 -18.42 26.51
N LEU A 74 19.38 -17.99 25.83
CA LEU A 74 19.27 -17.29 24.54
C LEU A 74 18.64 -18.17 23.46
N VAL A 75 19.01 -19.46 23.38
CA VAL A 75 18.39 -20.43 22.46
C VAL A 75 16.90 -20.57 22.78
N GLN A 76 16.54 -20.80 24.04
CA GLN A 76 15.16 -20.93 24.47
C GLN A 76 14.32 -19.67 24.17
N LEU A 77 14.91 -18.49 24.36
CA LEU A 77 14.25 -17.21 24.10
C LEU A 77 13.94 -17.04 22.62
N ILE A 78 14.91 -17.33 21.75
CA ILE A 78 14.74 -17.26 20.30
C ILE A 78 13.67 -18.25 19.82
N ASP A 79 13.69 -19.48 20.33
CA ASP A 79 12.72 -20.50 19.92
C ASP A 79 11.29 -20.12 20.34
N LYS A 80 11.11 -19.60 21.56
CA LYS A 80 9.82 -19.04 22.00
C LYS A 80 9.38 -17.84 21.16
N ALA A 81 10.31 -16.95 20.81
CA ALA A 81 10.00 -15.79 19.97
C ALA A 81 9.54 -16.20 18.57
N LYS A 82 10.17 -17.24 17.98
CA LYS A 82 9.74 -17.82 16.69
C LYS A 82 8.34 -18.41 16.79
N GLU A 83 8.07 -19.23 17.82
CA GLU A 83 6.74 -19.83 18.02
C GLU A 83 5.65 -18.77 18.16
N ASN A 84 5.91 -17.70 18.93
CA ASN A 84 4.99 -16.57 19.07
C ASN A 84 4.76 -15.86 17.73
N SER A 85 5.83 -15.62 16.98
CA SER A 85 5.75 -14.99 15.66
C SER A 85 4.93 -15.82 14.67
N GLU A 86 5.09 -17.14 14.66
CA GLU A 86 4.31 -18.05 13.81
C GLU A 86 2.83 -18.03 14.18
N LYS A 87 2.50 -18.06 15.49
CA LYS A 87 1.12 -17.93 15.96
C LYS A 87 0.51 -16.58 15.57
N ALA A 88 1.24 -15.49 15.73
CA ALA A 88 0.79 -14.15 15.37
C ALA A 88 0.59 -14.01 13.85
N GLN A 89 1.47 -14.61 13.05
CA GLN A 89 1.33 -14.68 11.60
C GLN A 89 0.09 -15.48 11.19
N GLY A 90 -0.16 -16.63 11.83
CA GLY A 90 -1.35 -17.45 11.60
C GLY A 90 -2.65 -16.68 11.89
N LYS A 91 -2.71 -16.00 13.04
CA LYS A 91 -3.86 -15.13 13.40
C LYS A 91 -4.05 -14.01 12.39
N SER A 92 -2.98 -13.32 12.01
CA SER A 92 -3.02 -12.22 11.04
C SER A 92 -3.50 -12.69 9.67
N LYS A 93 -3.08 -13.89 9.24
CA LYS A 93 -3.52 -14.51 7.99
C LYS A 93 -5.01 -14.82 8.01
N ILE A 94 -5.50 -15.49 9.07
CA ILE A 94 -6.94 -15.80 9.22
C ILE A 94 -7.76 -14.51 9.21
N TRP A 95 -7.33 -13.50 9.96
CA TRP A 95 -8.02 -12.22 10.00
C TRP A 95 -8.06 -11.57 8.61
N TYR A 96 -6.94 -11.52 7.90
CA TYR A 96 -6.87 -10.96 6.55
C TYR A 96 -7.74 -11.73 5.55
N ASP A 97 -7.68 -13.06 5.56
CA ASP A 97 -8.46 -13.92 4.67
C ASP A 97 -9.96 -13.87 4.97
N SER A 98 -10.36 -13.61 6.22
CA SER A 98 -11.76 -13.42 6.61
C SER A 98 -12.37 -12.11 6.14
N GLN A 99 -11.54 -11.09 5.83
CA GLN A 99 -12.05 -9.83 5.33
C GLN A 99 -12.60 -10.02 3.91
N PRO A 100 -13.78 -9.45 3.59
CA PRO A 100 -14.31 -9.50 2.24
C PRO A 100 -13.30 -8.83 1.30
N LYS A 101 -12.73 -9.61 0.38
CA LYS A 101 -11.77 -9.10 -0.60
C LYS A 101 -12.48 -8.11 -1.52
N VAL A 102 -12.35 -6.81 -1.21
CA VAL A 102 -12.90 -5.70 -2.00
C VAL A 102 -12.40 -5.75 -3.46
N THR A 103 -11.21 -6.33 -3.67
CA THR A 103 -10.57 -6.49 -4.99
C THR A 103 -10.86 -7.83 -5.67
N ALA A 104 -11.59 -8.77 -5.04
CA ALA A 104 -11.88 -10.08 -5.64
C ALA A 104 -12.86 -10.04 -6.84
N ASN A 105 -13.25 -8.84 -7.29
CA ASN A 105 -13.95 -8.65 -8.56
C ASN A 105 -13.00 -8.79 -9.76
N LYS A 106 -12.63 -10.05 -10.02
CA LYS A 106 -12.15 -10.71 -11.25
C LYS A 106 -12.13 -9.80 -12.48
N PHE A 107 -11.06 -9.04 -12.65
CA PHE A 107 -10.73 -8.52 -13.97
C PHE A 107 -10.47 -9.71 -14.90
N LYS A 108 -10.89 -9.60 -16.16
CA LYS A 108 -10.60 -10.59 -17.19
C LYS A 108 -9.60 -10.02 -18.19
N ILE A 109 -8.85 -10.91 -18.83
CA ILE A 109 -8.03 -10.54 -19.98
C ILE A 109 -8.95 -9.90 -21.03
N GLY A 110 -8.55 -8.74 -21.52
CA GLY A 110 -9.32 -7.94 -22.46
C GLY A 110 -10.26 -6.90 -21.83
N ASP A 111 -10.44 -6.89 -20.50
CA ASP A 111 -11.23 -5.86 -19.83
C ASP A 111 -10.58 -4.47 -19.95
N ARG A 112 -11.45 -3.45 -19.98
CA ARG A 112 -11.05 -2.03 -19.96
C ARG A 112 -10.92 -1.55 -18.52
N VAL A 113 -9.75 -1.04 -18.17
CA VAL A 113 -9.43 -0.59 -16.82
C VAL A 113 -8.81 0.80 -16.81
N MET A 114 -9.03 1.53 -15.72
CA MET A 114 -8.28 2.72 -15.35
C MET A 114 -7.25 2.37 -14.28
N VAL A 115 -6.14 3.10 -14.29
CA VAL A 115 -4.99 2.88 -13.41
C VAL A 115 -4.78 4.07 -12.49
N ILE A 116 -4.55 3.80 -11.20
CA ILE A 116 -4.06 4.79 -10.25
C ILE A 116 -2.53 4.79 -10.25
N PHE A 117 -1.92 5.89 -10.69
CA PHE A 117 -0.47 6.10 -10.60
C PHE A 117 -0.14 6.95 -9.36
N PRO A 118 0.53 6.40 -8.32
CA PRO A 118 0.91 7.18 -7.15
C PRO A 118 1.89 8.29 -7.55
N GLY A 119 1.70 9.49 -6.99
CA GLY A 119 2.61 10.62 -7.20
C GLY A 119 2.49 11.36 -8.54
N LYS A 120 1.68 10.89 -9.49
CA LYS A 120 1.55 11.56 -10.81
C LYS A 120 0.97 12.97 -10.73
N ASN A 121 0.03 13.18 -9.81
CA ASN A 121 -0.54 14.50 -9.52
C ASN A 121 0.21 15.25 -8.39
N ARG A 122 1.44 14.82 -8.01
CA ARG A 122 2.20 15.44 -6.89
C ARG A 122 2.62 16.88 -7.16
N ASN A 123 2.80 17.29 -8.41
CA ASN A 123 3.24 18.64 -8.77
C ASN A 123 2.12 19.51 -9.35
N ALA A 124 0.90 18.98 -9.41
CA ALA A 124 -0.21 19.70 -10.03
C ALA A 124 -0.89 20.68 -9.04
N PRO A 125 -1.37 21.84 -9.52
CA PRO A 125 -2.16 22.75 -8.70
C PRO A 125 -3.50 22.07 -8.32
N HIS A 126 -3.95 22.27 -7.07
CA HIS A 126 -5.19 21.72 -6.53
C HIS A 126 -5.34 20.18 -6.59
N LYS A 127 -4.35 19.47 -6.03
CA LYS A 127 -4.29 17.98 -5.97
C LYS A 127 -5.58 17.28 -5.54
N LYS A 128 -6.32 17.86 -4.60
CA LYS A 128 -7.55 17.29 -4.04
C LYS A 128 -8.69 17.21 -5.07
N LEU A 129 -8.68 18.08 -6.07
CA LEU A 129 -9.73 18.20 -7.08
C LEU A 129 -9.37 17.46 -8.39
N LEU A 130 -8.15 16.94 -8.49
CA LEU A 130 -7.70 16.25 -9.69
C LEU A 130 -8.12 14.80 -9.68
N TRP A 131 -8.60 14.36 -10.83
CA TRP A 131 -8.88 12.96 -11.08
C TRP A 131 -7.58 12.14 -11.14
N ASN A 132 -7.52 11.05 -10.38
CA ASN A 132 -6.32 10.21 -10.23
C ASN A 132 -6.36 8.91 -11.04
N HIS A 133 -7.45 8.63 -11.75
CA HIS A 133 -7.61 7.40 -12.53
C HIS A 133 -7.30 7.67 -14.01
N PHE A 134 -6.23 7.08 -14.52
CA PHE A 134 -5.77 7.29 -15.89
C PHE A 134 -6.18 6.12 -16.78
N GLY A 135 -6.57 6.37 -18.02
CA GLY A 135 -7.00 5.30 -18.94
C GLY A 135 -8.03 5.80 -19.96
N PRO A 136 -8.58 4.93 -20.83
CA PRO A 136 -8.65 3.48 -20.67
C PRO A 136 -7.37 2.73 -21.06
N TYR A 137 -7.08 1.67 -20.31
CA TYR A 137 -6.08 0.64 -20.59
C TYR A 137 -6.79 -0.71 -20.80
N LYS A 138 -6.18 -1.59 -21.59
CA LYS A 138 -6.66 -2.96 -21.80
C LYS A 138 -5.73 -3.95 -21.11
N ILE A 139 -6.30 -4.94 -20.44
CA ILE A 139 -5.52 -6.03 -19.83
C ILE A 139 -5.10 -7.02 -20.91
N ILE A 140 -3.80 -7.30 -21.02
CA ILE A 140 -3.27 -8.35 -21.91
C ILE A 140 -2.99 -9.63 -21.13
N GLU A 141 -2.29 -9.49 -20.02
CA GLU A 141 -1.84 -10.61 -19.19
C GLU A 141 -2.18 -10.33 -17.73
N MET A 142 -2.50 -11.39 -16.99
CA MET A 142 -2.87 -11.30 -15.59
C MET A 142 -2.18 -12.41 -14.80
N ASN A 143 -1.53 -12.00 -13.71
CA ASN A 143 -1.03 -12.88 -12.66
C ASN A 143 -1.93 -12.75 -11.43
N GLU A 144 -1.68 -13.54 -10.40
CA GLU A 144 -2.45 -13.51 -9.15
C GLU A 144 -2.47 -12.11 -8.48
N SER A 145 -1.38 -11.34 -8.57
CA SER A 145 -1.24 -10.05 -7.90
C SER A 145 -1.10 -8.84 -8.83
N SER A 146 -0.77 -9.06 -10.11
CA SER A 146 -0.42 -7.98 -11.04
C SER A 146 -0.96 -8.23 -12.44
N ALA A 147 -1.34 -7.17 -13.16
CA ALA A 147 -1.71 -7.24 -14.57
C ALA A 147 -0.76 -6.42 -15.45
N THR A 148 -0.54 -6.90 -16.67
CA THR A 148 0.15 -6.17 -17.74
C THR A 148 -0.89 -5.51 -18.63
N LEU A 149 -0.73 -4.20 -18.82
CA LEU A 149 -1.68 -3.32 -19.49
C LEU A 149 -1.08 -2.69 -20.73
N THR A 150 -1.91 -2.44 -21.74
CA THR A 150 -1.59 -1.53 -22.84
C THR A 150 -2.60 -0.40 -22.94
N PRO A 151 -2.18 0.82 -23.27
CA PRO A 151 -3.11 1.90 -23.58
C PRO A 151 -3.85 1.57 -24.87
N VAL A 152 -5.13 1.96 -24.94
CA VAL A 152 -5.98 1.68 -26.11
C VAL A 152 -5.50 2.43 -27.36
N ASP A 153 -4.89 3.61 -27.19
CA ASP A 153 -4.43 4.47 -28.30
C ASP A 153 -3.05 4.09 -28.86
N LYS A 154 -2.15 3.55 -28.03
CA LYS A 154 -0.74 3.32 -28.39
C LYS A 154 -0.40 1.85 -28.21
N SER A 155 -0.36 1.13 -29.33
CA SER A 155 -0.40 -0.33 -29.35
C SER A 155 0.82 -1.08 -28.76
N ASN A 156 1.81 -0.42 -28.13
CA ASN A 156 3.01 -1.15 -27.66
C ASN A 156 3.67 -0.71 -26.33
N GLU A 157 3.12 0.26 -25.59
CA GLU A 157 3.65 0.56 -24.24
C GLU A 157 3.01 -0.39 -23.22
N LYS A 158 3.76 -1.40 -22.78
CA LYS A 158 3.33 -2.35 -21.75
C LYS A 158 3.65 -1.80 -20.35
N ILE A 159 2.65 -1.75 -19.48
CA ILE A 159 2.81 -1.32 -18.08
C ILE A 159 2.34 -2.44 -17.15
N LYS A 160 3.21 -2.85 -16.23
CA LYS A 160 2.85 -3.81 -15.17
C LYS A 160 2.36 -3.07 -13.94
N VAL A 161 1.15 -3.40 -13.47
CA VAL A 161 0.50 -2.70 -12.35
C VAL A 161 -0.13 -3.73 -11.39
N PRO A 162 -0.05 -3.53 -10.05
CA PRO A 162 -0.81 -4.33 -9.08
C PRO A 162 -2.33 -4.22 -9.29
N LEU A 163 -3.07 -5.31 -9.05
CA LEU A 163 -4.52 -5.37 -9.26
C LEU A 163 -5.31 -4.35 -8.44
N GLU A 164 -4.84 -4.04 -7.22
CA GLU A 164 -5.46 -3.04 -6.32
C GLU A 164 -5.50 -1.62 -6.90
N ARG A 165 -4.64 -1.33 -7.88
CA ARG A 165 -4.57 -0.02 -8.52
C ARG A 165 -5.43 0.06 -9.78
N LEU A 166 -6.15 -1.01 -10.12
CA LEU A 166 -7.02 -1.09 -11.28
C LEU A 166 -8.48 -0.84 -10.88
N ILE A 167 -9.17 -0.06 -11.69
CA ILE A 167 -10.61 0.20 -11.55
C ILE A 167 -11.28 -0.07 -12.90
N ARG A 168 -12.47 -0.66 -12.89
CA ARG A 168 -13.25 -0.87 -14.12
C ARG A 168 -13.65 0.47 -14.72
N VAL A 169 -13.51 0.58 -16.03
CA VAL A 169 -13.99 1.76 -16.76
C VAL A 169 -15.52 1.77 -16.73
N PRO A 170 -16.18 2.89 -16.36
CA PRO A 170 -17.63 3.01 -16.44
C PRO A 170 -18.16 2.77 -17.87
N PRO A 171 -19.38 2.22 -18.03
CA PRO A 171 -19.98 2.06 -19.35
C PRO A 171 -20.19 3.43 -20.01
N GLY A 172 -19.80 3.57 -21.28
CA GLY A 172 -19.97 4.82 -22.05
C GLY A 172 -18.73 5.73 -22.17
N VAL A 173 -17.60 5.36 -21.56
CA VAL A 173 -16.33 6.08 -21.78
C VAL A 173 -15.74 5.65 -23.13
N PRO A 174 -15.45 6.59 -24.05
CA PRO A 174 -14.89 6.27 -25.35
C PRO A 174 -13.45 5.75 -25.24
N ASP A 175 -13.03 5.00 -26.25
CA ASP A 175 -11.70 4.41 -26.41
C ASP A 175 -10.65 5.46 -26.83
N VAL A 176 -10.56 6.54 -26.04
CA VAL A 176 -9.56 7.60 -26.20
C VAL A 176 -8.75 7.64 -24.92
N ALA A 177 -7.48 7.25 -24.98
CA ALA A 177 -6.58 7.31 -23.84
C ALA A 177 -6.54 8.75 -23.35
N THR A 178 -6.95 8.97 -22.09
CA THR A 178 -6.69 10.23 -21.40
C THR A 178 -5.18 10.32 -21.16
N LEU A 179 -4.45 10.72 -22.19
CA LEU A 179 -3.00 10.78 -22.16
C LEU A 179 -2.54 11.81 -21.11
N PRO A 180 -1.38 11.56 -20.50
CA PRO A 180 -0.88 12.25 -19.31
C PRO A 180 -0.36 13.67 -19.55
N ARG A 181 -0.62 14.28 -20.71
CA ARG A 181 -0.09 15.59 -21.09
C ARG A 181 -1.23 16.57 -21.34
N GLY A 182 -1.62 17.24 -20.27
CA GLY A 182 -2.28 18.53 -20.34
C GLY A 182 -3.80 18.47 -20.56
N LYS A 183 -4.50 19.15 -19.65
CA LYS A 183 -5.94 19.41 -19.57
C LYS A 183 -6.77 18.30 -18.94
N ASN A 184 -7.68 18.74 -18.09
CA ASN A 184 -8.52 17.96 -17.19
C ASN A 184 -9.10 16.73 -17.92
N PRO A 185 -8.91 15.50 -17.41
CA PRO A 185 -9.43 14.30 -18.04
C PRO A 185 -10.95 14.38 -18.23
N PHE A 186 -11.69 15.03 -17.32
CA PHE A 186 -13.12 15.33 -17.49
C PHE A 186 -13.43 16.18 -18.71
N LYS A 187 -12.62 17.20 -19.01
CA LYS A 187 -12.81 18.06 -20.18
C LYS A 187 -12.55 17.29 -21.47
N ASN A 188 -11.58 16.37 -21.46
CA ASN A 188 -11.29 15.50 -22.60
C ASN A 188 -12.37 14.43 -22.77
N ILE A 189 -12.87 13.84 -21.70
CA ILE A 189 -14.01 12.89 -21.70
C ILE A 189 -15.26 13.58 -22.24
N LEU A 190 -15.62 14.76 -21.72
CA LEU A 190 -16.75 15.54 -22.22
C LEU A 190 -16.56 15.94 -23.69
N LYS A 191 -15.34 16.33 -24.09
CA LYS A 191 -15.04 16.65 -25.48
C LYS A 191 -15.17 15.42 -26.38
N SER A 192 -14.72 14.23 -25.95
CA SER A 192 -14.87 12.99 -26.70
C SER A 192 -16.30 12.49 -26.75
N ILE A 193 -17.08 12.65 -25.67
CA ILE A 193 -18.52 12.31 -25.65
C ILE A 193 -19.28 13.25 -26.59
N LEU A 194 -18.99 14.55 -26.56
CA LEU A 194 -19.54 15.52 -27.52
C LEU A 194 -19.17 15.16 -28.96
N LEU A 195 -17.91 14.80 -29.21
CA LEU A 195 -17.46 14.40 -30.55
C LEU A 195 -18.14 13.12 -31.04
N ALA A 196 -18.28 12.12 -30.16
CA ALA A 196 -18.98 10.87 -30.45
C ALA A 196 -20.47 11.09 -30.73
N GLY A 197 -21.14 11.93 -29.93
CA GLY A 197 -22.54 12.30 -30.16
C GLY A 197 -22.75 13.04 -31.49
N ILE A 198 -21.78 13.86 -31.92
CA ILE A 198 -21.81 14.53 -33.23
C ILE A 198 -21.63 13.52 -34.38
N GLU A 199 -20.74 12.53 -34.24
CA GLU A 199 -20.56 11.44 -35.20
C GLU A 199 -21.84 10.58 -35.34
N GLU A 200 -22.48 10.21 -34.24
CA GLU A 200 -23.75 9.46 -34.26
C GLU A 200 -24.86 10.24 -34.98
N PHE A 201 -24.99 11.55 -34.71
CA PHE A 201 -25.94 12.42 -35.42
C PHE A 201 -25.66 12.48 -36.92
N ARG A 202 -24.37 12.56 -37.31
CA ARG A 202 -23.94 12.62 -38.71
C ARG A 202 -24.24 11.33 -39.48
N ILE A 203 -24.06 10.17 -38.84
CA ILE A 203 -24.37 8.85 -39.40
C ILE A 203 -25.89 8.70 -39.59
N THR A 204 -26.67 9.13 -38.61
CA THR A 204 -28.14 9.09 -38.66
C THR A 204 -28.69 10.00 -39.77
N ALA A 205 -28.13 11.21 -39.90
CA ALA A 205 -28.48 12.15 -40.96
C ALA A 205 -28.12 11.65 -42.38
N LYS A 206 -26.98 10.96 -42.53
CA LYS A 206 -26.59 10.31 -43.81
C LYS A 206 -27.56 9.19 -44.17
N THR A 207 -27.96 8.37 -43.20
CA THR A 207 -28.90 7.26 -43.40
C THR A 207 -30.30 7.76 -43.79
N LEU A 208 -30.76 8.84 -43.16
CA LEU A 208 -32.03 9.51 -43.51
C LEU A 208 -31.99 10.11 -44.92
N ARG A 209 -30.91 10.82 -45.30
CA ARG A 209 -30.73 11.33 -46.68
C ARG A 209 -30.68 10.21 -47.72
N GLY A 210 -30.07 9.07 -47.40
CA GLY A 210 -30.04 7.90 -48.28
C GLY A 210 -31.41 7.24 -48.48
N LYS A 211 -32.26 7.22 -47.44
CA LYS A 211 -33.64 6.72 -47.54
C LYS A 211 -34.56 7.66 -48.34
N ILE A 212 -34.37 8.99 -48.21
CA ILE A 212 -35.14 9.98 -48.98
C ILE A 212 -34.81 9.90 -50.47
N LYS A 213 -33.54 9.70 -50.83
CA LYS A 213 -33.11 9.52 -52.24
C LYS A 213 -33.54 8.21 -52.90
N ARG A 214 -33.99 7.21 -52.13
CA ARG A 214 -34.50 5.92 -52.67
C ARG A 214 -36.02 5.88 -52.80
N LYS A 215 -36.71 6.96 -52.38
CA LYS A 215 -38.18 7.07 -52.36
C LYS A 215 -38.73 8.08 -53.38
N ILE A 216 -37.84 8.65 -54.19
CA ILE A 216 -38.08 9.49 -55.37
C ILE A 216 -37.53 8.69 -56.56
#